data_AF-A0A8H3X247-F1
#
_entry.id   AF-A0A8H3X247-F1
#
_cell.length_a   1.000
_cell.length_b   1.000
_cell.length_c   1.000
_cell.angle_alpha   90.00
_cell.angle_beta   90.00
_cell.angle_gamma   90.00
#
_symmetry.space_group_name_H-M   'P 1'
#
loop_
_entity.id
_entity.type
_entity.pdbx_description
1 polymer ?
#
loop_
_entity_poly.entity_id
_entity_poly.type
_entity_poly.pdbx_seq_one_letter_code
_entity_poly.pdbx_strand_id
1 'polypeptide(L)'
;MEFVYEPANENIRVVVGVEFGTTYSGFAYAYVQENKEKIEIVVNEEWGGFKSPNKTNTALQYDENYRAVVNWGAGALSPEPTRRKRYKLPKPVEYFQLYLIVDVPEEKKPKLPQEITFEKAIADFVKWVGDL
;
A
#
# COMPACT_ATOMS: atom_id res chain seq x y z
N MET A 1 15.82 -24.09 8.63
CA MET A 1 14.43 -24.19 9.12
C MET A 1 13.58 -24.14 7.87
N GLU A 2 13.14 -25.29 7.36
CA GLU A 2 12.22 -25.35 6.23
C GLU A 2 10.82 -25.03 6.75
N PHE A 3 10.18 -24.03 6.16
CA PHE A 3 8.76 -23.80 6.38
C PHE A 3 8.00 -24.88 5.63
N VAL A 4 7.51 -25.87 6.37
CA VAL A 4 6.55 -26.84 5.83
C VAL A 4 5.21 -26.13 5.75
N TYR A 5 4.79 -25.79 4.54
CA TYR A 5 3.44 -25.30 4.29
C TYR A 5 2.48 -26.47 4.43
N GLU A 6 1.77 -26.55 5.55
CA GLU A 6 0.57 -27.35 5.65
C GLU A 6 -0.57 -26.55 5.02
N PRO A 7 -1.13 -26.99 3.88
CA PRO A 7 -2.27 -26.30 3.30
C PRO A 7 -3.42 -26.36 4.30
N ALA A 8 -3.85 -25.18 4.77
CA ALA A 8 -5.14 -25.06 5.44
C ALA A 8 -6.20 -25.67 4.51
N ASN A 9 -7.11 -26.49 5.06
CA ASN A 9 -8.22 -27.09 4.34
C ASN A 9 -9.31 -26.03 4.05
N GLU A 10 -8.89 -24.91 3.48
CA GLU A 10 -9.70 -23.74 3.21
C GLU A 10 -10.02 -23.68 1.72
N ASN A 11 -11.28 -23.38 1.42
CA ASN A 11 -11.73 -23.14 0.06
C ASN A 11 -11.18 -21.77 -0.39
N ILE A 12 -9.93 -21.74 -0.84
CA ILE A 12 -9.26 -20.54 -1.34
C ILE A 12 -9.95 -20.12 -2.64
N ARG A 13 -10.73 -19.04 -2.57
CA ARG A 13 -11.46 -18.48 -3.72
C ARG A 13 -10.65 -17.41 -4.46
N VAL A 14 -9.69 -16.77 -3.78
CA VAL A 14 -8.90 -15.65 -4.30
C VAL A 14 -7.46 -15.79 -3.81
N VAL A 15 -6.51 -15.56 -4.70
CA VAL A 15 -5.08 -15.40 -4.40
C VAL A 15 -4.65 -14.02 -4.88
N VAL A 16 -3.97 -13.26 -4.04
CA VAL A 16 -3.48 -11.92 -4.36
C VAL A 16 -1.95 -11.91 -4.26
N GLY A 17 -1.29 -11.49 -5.34
CA GLY A 17 0.14 -11.16 -5.36
C GLY A 17 0.32 -9.67 -5.21
N VAL A 18 0.96 -9.23 -4.12
CA VAL A 18 1.21 -7.82 -3.82
C VAL A 18 2.68 -7.49 -4.10
N GLU A 19 2.92 -6.49 -4.93
CA GLU A 19 4.22 -5.85 -5.11
C GLU A 19 4.30 -4.62 -4.21
N PHE A 20 5.03 -4.72 -3.10
CA PHE A 20 5.21 -3.62 -2.16
C PHE A 20 6.57 -2.95 -2.36
N GLY A 21 6.64 -2.02 -3.32
CA GLY A 21 7.87 -1.31 -3.68
C GLY A 21 8.09 -0.04 -2.85
N THR A 22 9.31 0.50 -2.92
CA THR A 22 9.71 1.73 -2.22
C THR A 22 8.93 2.97 -2.69
N THR A 23 8.79 3.13 -4.00
CA THR A 23 8.15 4.30 -4.63
C THR A 23 6.74 3.99 -5.12
N TYR A 24 6.56 2.80 -5.69
CA TYR A 24 5.31 2.35 -6.26
C TYR A 24 4.98 0.95 -5.77
N SER A 25 3.70 0.69 -5.57
CA SER A 25 3.15 -0.62 -5.23
C SER A 25 2.07 -1.00 -6.23
N GLY A 26 1.89 -2.30 -6.42
CA GLY A 26 0.90 -2.90 -7.31
C GLY A 26 0.35 -4.17 -6.70
N PHE A 27 -0.77 -4.65 -7.22
CA PHE A 27 -1.18 -6.03 -6.94
C PHE A 27 -1.85 -6.64 -8.16
N ALA A 28 -1.77 -7.96 -8.24
CA ALA A 28 -2.50 -8.78 -9.17
C ALA A 28 -3.24 -9.86 -8.39
N TYR A 29 -4.37 -10.31 -8.90
CA TYR A 29 -5.16 -11.33 -8.24
C TYR A 29 -5.67 -12.36 -9.24
N ALA A 30 -5.91 -13.56 -8.72
CA ALA A 30 -6.53 -14.66 -9.42
C ALA A 30 -7.67 -15.17 -8.55
N TYR A 31 -8.82 -15.48 -9.16
CA TYR A 31 -9.98 -15.95 -8.42
C TYR A 31 -10.73 -17.04 -9.16
N VAL A 32 -11.40 -17.89 -8.40
CA VAL A 32 -12.23 -18.98 -8.93
C VAL A 32 -13.51 -18.40 -9.51
N GLN A 33 -13.68 -18.55 -10.83
CA GLN A 33 -14.91 -18.18 -11.52
C GLN A 33 -15.75 -19.43 -11.74
N GLU A 34 -16.97 -19.48 -11.20
CA GLU A 34 -17.83 -20.68 -11.22
C GLU A 34 -18.11 -21.21 -12.63
N ASN A 35 -18.04 -20.35 -13.64
CA ASN A 35 -18.37 -20.66 -15.04
C ASN A 35 -17.16 -20.62 -15.99
N LYS A 36 -15.91 -20.57 -15.49
CA LYS A 36 -14.71 -20.62 -16.35
C LYS A 36 -13.85 -21.84 -16.04
N GLU A 37 -13.45 -22.53 -17.10
CA GLU A 37 -12.51 -23.66 -17.03
C GLU A 37 -11.06 -23.23 -16.71
N LYS A 38 -10.76 -21.93 -16.83
CA LYS A 38 -9.42 -21.38 -16.64
C LYS A 38 -9.45 -20.21 -15.65
N ILE A 39 -8.47 -20.22 -14.74
CA ILE A 39 -8.20 -19.11 -13.83
C ILE A 39 -7.52 -17.99 -14.62
N GLU A 40 -8.06 -16.78 -14.51
CA GLU A 40 -7.48 -15.57 -15.09
C GLU A 40 -6.71 -14.79 -14.03
N ILE A 41 -5.56 -14.25 -14.41
CA ILE A 41 -4.79 -13.33 -13.58
C ILE A 41 -5.13 -11.91 -14.02
N VAL A 42 -5.60 -11.10 -13.08
CA VAL A 42 -5.98 -9.70 -13.30
C VAL A 42 -4.97 -8.82 -12.58
N VAL A 43 -4.33 -7.88 -13.30
CA VAL A 43 -3.51 -6.83 -12.69
C VAL A 43 -4.43 -5.68 -12.31
N ASN A 44 -4.32 -5.17 -11.08
CA ASN A 44 -5.14 -4.06 -10.67
C ASN A 44 -4.73 -2.76 -11.35
N GLU A 45 -5.69 -2.10 -12.00
CA GLU A 45 -5.52 -0.81 -12.67
C GLU A 45 -6.33 0.31 -11.99
N GLU A 46 -7.18 -0.01 -11.01
CA GLU A 46 -8.05 0.94 -10.32
C GLU A 46 -7.50 1.31 -8.94
N TRP A 47 -7.18 2.59 -8.74
CA TRP A 47 -6.50 3.08 -7.54
C TRP A 47 -7.25 4.24 -6.90
N GLY A 48 -8.52 4.04 -6.55
CA GLY A 48 -9.32 5.05 -5.83
C GLY A 48 -9.55 6.34 -6.62
N GLY A 49 -9.81 6.24 -7.93
CA GLY A 49 -10.13 7.37 -8.79
C GLY A 49 -8.94 8.03 -9.49
N PHE A 50 -7.71 7.59 -9.23
CA PHE A 50 -6.52 8.02 -9.97
C PHE A 50 -6.19 7.04 -11.09
N LYS A 51 -6.07 7.55 -12.32
CA LYS A 51 -5.61 6.75 -13.47
C LYS A 51 -4.10 6.64 -13.45
N SER A 52 -3.59 5.59 -12.81
CA SER A 52 -2.20 5.16 -12.93
C SER A 52 -2.19 3.71 -13.41
N PRO A 53 -1.61 3.40 -14.59
CA PRO A 53 -1.57 2.03 -15.08
C PRO A 53 -0.82 1.13 -14.09
N ASN A 54 -1.48 0.06 -13.63
CA ASN A 54 -0.90 -1.08 -12.91
C ASN A 54 -0.28 -0.82 -11.51
N LYS A 55 -0.04 0.42 -11.11
CA LYS A 55 0.63 0.77 -9.84
C LYS A 55 0.14 2.08 -9.24
N THR A 56 0.29 2.23 -7.93
CA THR A 56 0.08 3.48 -7.17
C THR A 56 1.33 3.84 -6.36
N ASN A 57 1.46 5.09 -5.92
CA ASN A 57 2.58 5.49 -5.06
C ASN A 57 2.53 4.78 -3.70
N THR A 58 3.67 4.40 -3.15
CA THR A 58 3.79 3.89 -1.78
C THR A 58 3.84 5.04 -0.79
N ALA A 59 2.72 5.76 -0.68
CA ALA A 59 2.62 7.01 0.07
C ALA A 59 1.32 7.09 0.88
N LEU A 60 1.40 7.67 2.07
CA LEU A 60 0.27 7.90 2.97
C LEU A 60 0.20 9.37 3.40
N GLN A 61 -0.98 9.96 3.35
CA GLN A 61 -1.28 11.27 3.90
C GLN A 61 -2.18 11.09 5.12
N TYR A 62 -1.69 11.45 6.29
CA TYR A 62 -2.47 11.41 7.52
C TYR A 62 -3.24 12.72 7.75
N ASP A 63 -4.22 12.66 8.66
CA ASP A 63 -4.80 13.86 9.28
C ASP A 63 -3.77 14.65 10.12
N GLU A 64 -4.19 15.81 10.61
CA GLU A 64 -3.35 16.75 11.38
C GLU A 64 -2.74 16.13 12.65
N ASN A 65 -3.34 15.04 13.17
CA ASN A 65 -2.95 14.41 14.43
C ASN A 65 -2.39 12.99 14.23
N TYR A 66 -2.09 12.60 12.99
CA TYR A 66 -1.58 11.27 12.64
C TYR A 66 -2.47 10.10 13.07
N ARG A 67 -3.79 10.32 13.25
CA ARG A 67 -4.73 9.30 13.73
C ARG A 67 -5.26 8.42 12.62
N ALA A 68 -5.66 9.02 11.50
CA ALA A 68 -6.19 8.31 10.34
C ALA A 68 -5.49 8.75 9.05
N VAL A 69 -5.38 7.81 8.12
CA VAL A 69 -4.99 8.12 6.73
C VAL A 69 -6.20 8.76 6.04
N VAL A 70 -5.99 9.93 5.43
CA VAL A 70 -7.01 10.69 4.70
C VAL A 70 -6.83 10.63 3.19
N ASN A 71 -5.60 10.43 2.70
CA ASN A 71 -5.31 10.11 1.31
C ASN A 71 -4.15 9.10 1.25
N TRP A 72 -4.03 8.38 0.15
CA TRP A 72 -2.97 7.43 -0.09
C TRP A 72 -2.60 7.42 -1.57
N GLY A 73 -1.52 6.75 -1.94
CA GLY A 73 -1.16 6.61 -3.35
C GLY A 73 -0.88 7.95 -4.03
N ALA A 74 -1.31 8.05 -5.29
CA ALA A 74 -1.25 9.30 -6.04
C ALA A 74 -2.04 10.44 -5.35
N GLY A 75 -3.10 10.11 -4.62
CA GLY A 75 -3.90 11.09 -3.86
C GLY A 75 -3.15 11.75 -2.71
N ALA A 76 -2.22 11.03 -2.07
CA ALA A 76 -1.36 11.59 -1.04
C ALA A 76 -0.35 12.61 -1.60
N LEU A 77 0.11 12.40 -2.84
CA LEU A 77 1.09 13.27 -3.49
C LEU A 77 0.45 14.37 -4.36
N SER A 78 -0.85 14.25 -4.64
CA SER A 78 -1.56 15.17 -5.51
C SER A 78 -1.63 16.57 -4.89
N PRO A 79 -1.39 17.62 -5.68
CA PRO A 79 -1.60 18.98 -5.22
C PRO A 79 -3.11 19.25 -5.03
N GLU A 80 -3.63 19.17 -3.80
CA GLU A 80 -5.03 19.55 -3.53
C GLU A 80 -5.38 20.95 -4.11
N PRO A 81 -6.61 21.13 -4.66
CA PRO A 81 -7.04 22.36 -5.34
C PRO A 81 -7.16 23.56 -4.41
N THR A 82 -7.36 23.36 -3.10
CA THR A 82 -7.39 24.47 -2.13
C THR A 82 -6.13 24.49 -1.28
N ARG A 83 -5.18 25.37 -1.63
CA ARG A 83 -3.96 25.65 -0.83
C ARG A 83 -4.24 25.77 0.68
N ARG A 84 -5.41 26.28 1.08
CA ARG A 84 -5.84 26.45 2.48
C ARG A 84 -5.91 25.16 3.31
N LYS A 85 -6.31 24.03 2.73
CA LYS A 85 -6.37 22.73 3.46
C LYS A 85 -4.99 22.09 3.60
N ARG A 86 -4.13 22.24 2.57
CA ARG A 86 -2.76 21.71 2.57
C ARG A 86 -1.87 22.25 3.70
N TYR A 87 -2.11 23.48 4.17
CA TYR A 87 -1.33 24.04 5.29
C TYR A 87 -1.61 23.36 6.63
N LYS A 88 -2.68 22.58 6.74
CA LYS A 88 -3.01 21.90 7.99
C LYS A 88 -2.56 20.44 8.00
N LEU A 89 -2.57 19.78 6.85
CA LEU A 89 -2.18 18.38 6.77
C LEU A 89 -0.65 18.24 6.82
N PRO A 90 -0.14 17.20 7.50
CA PRO A 90 1.29 16.92 7.53
C PRO A 90 1.82 16.58 6.14
N LYS A 91 3.14 16.49 5.98
CA LYS A 91 3.71 15.96 4.74
C LYS A 91 3.34 14.48 4.57
N PRO A 92 3.19 13.98 3.34
CA PRO A 92 3.06 12.56 3.07
C PRO A 92 4.21 11.76 3.68
N VAL A 93 3.88 10.58 4.17
CA VAL A 93 4.82 9.57 4.66
C VAL A 93 5.13 8.62 3.51
N GLU A 94 6.40 8.58 3.11
CA GLU A 94 6.92 7.83 1.96
C GLU A 94 8.10 6.95 2.39
N TYR A 95 8.46 5.97 1.56
CA TYR A 95 9.65 5.11 1.72
C TYR A 95 9.72 4.30 3.01
N PHE A 96 8.63 4.21 3.79
CA PHE A 96 8.57 3.45 5.04
C PHE A 96 8.89 1.95 4.88
N GLN A 97 8.78 1.41 3.67
CA GLN A 97 9.22 0.05 3.32
C GLN A 97 10.73 -0.17 3.49
N LEU A 98 11.56 0.88 3.43
CA LEU A 98 13.02 0.79 3.64
C LEU A 98 13.39 0.29 5.04
N TYR A 99 12.49 0.41 6.02
CA TYR A 99 12.69 -0.14 7.37
C TYR A 99 12.66 -1.67 7.40
N LEU A 100 12.12 -2.33 6.38
CA LEU A 100 12.13 -3.80 6.26
C LEU A 100 13.44 -4.35 5.69
N ILE A 101 14.30 -3.49 5.11
CA ILE A 101 15.53 -3.92 4.46
C ILE A 101 16.68 -3.89 5.47
N VAL A 102 17.28 -5.06 5.73
CA VAL A 102 18.33 -5.26 6.74
C VAL A 102 19.57 -4.40 6.47
N ASP A 103 19.99 -4.29 5.21
CA ASP A 103 21.25 -3.64 4.83
C ASP A 103 21.12 -2.15 4.48
N VAL A 104 20.01 -1.50 4.83
CA VAL A 104 19.86 -0.04 4.65
C VAL A 104 20.44 0.68 5.87
N PRO A 105 21.50 1.50 5.70
CA PRO A 105 22.05 2.30 6.79
C PRO A 105 21.00 3.24 7.40
N GLU A 106 21.04 3.43 8.72
CA GLU A 106 20.03 4.21 9.45
C GLU A 106 19.92 5.65 8.94
N GLU A 107 21.04 6.25 8.53
CA GLU A 107 21.10 7.60 7.95
C GLU A 107 20.43 7.72 6.58
N LYS A 108 20.21 6.59 5.88
CA LYS A 108 19.50 6.53 4.61
C LYS A 108 18.01 6.20 4.76
N LYS A 109 17.56 5.80 5.95
CA LYS A 109 16.14 5.56 6.21
C LYS A 109 15.37 6.88 6.25
N PRO A 110 14.12 6.91 5.76
CA PRO A 110 13.34 8.14 5.77
C PRO A 110 13.01 8.52 7.21
N LYS A 111 13.06 9.82 7.53
CA LYS A 111 12.61 10.30 8.84
C LYS A 111 11.10 10.26 8.90
N LEU A 112 10.54 9.38 9.73
CA LEU A 112 9.11 9.31 9.98
C LEU A 112 8.68 10.36 11.02
N PRO A 113 7.42 10.84 10.97
CA PRO A 113 6.81 11.60 12.06
C PRO A 113 6.91 10.85 13.39
N GLN A 114 7.03 11.58 14.51
CA GLN A 114 7.21 10.96 15.83
C GLN A 114 6.04 10.06 16.23
N GLU A 115 4.85 10.37 15.74
CA GLU A 115 3.58 9.69 16.01
C GLU A 115 3.40 8.40 15.18
N ILE A 116 4.22 8.18 14.15
CA ILE A 116 4.06 7.09 13.19
C ILE A 116 5.27 6.16 13.23
N THR A 117 5.05 4.90 13.61
CA THR A 117 6.05 3.84 13.41
C THR A 117 5.99 3.30 11.98
N PHE A 118 7.06 2.66 11.52
CA PHE A 118 7.07 2.08 10.17
C PHE A 118 6.07 0.92 10.06
N GLU A 119 5.88 0.13 11.11
CA GLU A 119 4.88 -0.96 11.14
C GLU A 119 3.47 -0.41 10.99
N LYS A 120 3.15 0.71 11.65
CA LYS A 120 1.86 1.38 11.48
C LYS A 120 1.67 1.85 10.05
N ALA A 121 2.68 2.50 9.46
CA ALA A 121 2.62 2.95 8.08
C ALA A 121 2.43 1.79 7.08
N ILE A 122 3.13 0.67 7.29
CA ILE A 122 2.95 -0.54 6.46
C ILE A 122 1.55 -1.12 6.63
N ALA A 123 1.09 -1.29 7.87
CA ALA A 123 -0.23 -1.86 8.16
C ALA A 123 -1.36 -1.01 7.58
N ASP A 124 -1.28 0.32 7.74
CA ASP A 124 -2.25 1.24 7.16
C ASP A 124 -2.21 1.18 5.63
N PHE A 125 -1.04 1.13 5.00
CA PHE A 125 -0.93 1.01 3.54
C PHE A 125 -1.56 -0.27 3.02
N VAL A 126 -1.24 -1.42 3.62
CA VAL A 126 -1.79 -2.72 3.23
C VAL A 126 -3.30 -2.78 3.45
N LYS A 127 -3.80 -2.15 4.52
CA LYS A 127 -5.25 -2.03 4.75
C LYS A 127 -5.96 -1.30 3.61
N TRP A 128 -5.43 -0.16 3.17
CA TRP A 128 -6.01 0.57 2.03
C TRP A 128 -5.94 -0.21 0.72
N VAL A 129 -4.88 -0.99 0.49
CA VAL A 129 -4.80 -1.91 -0.66
C VAL A 129 -5.87 -2.99 -0.57
N GLY A 130 -6.18 -3.50 0.63
CA GLY A 130 -7.22 -4.50 0.84
C GLY A 130 -8.66 -3.97 0.84
N ASP A 131 -8.85 -2.66 0.98
CA ASP A 131 -10.15 -2.00 0.87
C ASP A 131 -10.54 -1.71 -0.60
N LEU A 132 -9.65 -1.99 -1.58
CA LEU A 132 -9.93 -1.98 -3.03
C LEU A 132 -10.56 -3.29 -3.50
#